data_AF-A0A2E7PVS1-F1
#
_entry.id   AF-A0A2E7PVS1-F1
#
_cell.length_a   1.000
_cell.length_b   1.000
_cell.length_c   1.000
_cell.angle_alpha   90.00
_cell.angle_beta   90.00
_cell.angle_gamma   90.00
#
_symmetry.space_group_name_H-M   'P 1'
#
loop_
_entity.id
_entity.type
_entity.pdbx_description
1 polymer ?
#
loop_
_entity_poly.entity_id
_entity_poly.type
_entity_poly.pdbx_seq_one_letter_code
_entity_poly.pdbx_strand_id
1 'polypeptide(L)'
;MNQARLLIPLFCVSLVASLSANRTSANYSIGPETFAGLVGDANSSSYAQFSAVEPLSGLSVKNMPDFKNFAGFIGQLPPLDQDGDGLPDSQEAVLGTDKTLADTDADGLTDGEEVSLGTNPLVADSDGDGYSDFAEAQASTNPLLASSNPNQAPSLIDLNHSAVLENQPPQTLVGRLTATDPDGNGSLSLSLVSMGDASLFLIDEQDNLRTARAFDYEEKAQFALRIRATDNHGASIEQDFSVSVLDLPEPTTYPFDHNQSDPSVNFWPDGVVRNVTLNTQNVRQIFLVMLGREPDASALLYLSQSGNSTNFLVDAMEDSDEFKARLANGVFGSPPSVTDPEDN
;
A
#
# COMPACT_ATOMS: atom_id res chain seq x y z
N MET A 1 51.30 -0.99 44.41
CA MET A 1 52.01 -0.33 43.29
C MET A 1 50.93 0.41 42.50
N ASN A 2 50.74 1.70 42.79
CA ASN A 2 49.58 2.48 42.35
C ASN A 2 49.85 3.15 41.00
N GLN A 3 48.91 2.97 40.09
CA GLN A 3 48.73 3.68 38.83
C GLN A 3 48.36 5.15 39.13
N ALA A 4 49.26 6.09 38.85
CA ALA A 4 48.97 7.52 38.93
C ALA A 4 48.50 8.02 37.57
N ARG A 5 47.19 8.25 37.46
CA ARG A 5 46.52 8.97 36.37
C ARG A 5 47.19 10.34 36.19
N LEU A 6 47.70 10.61 34.99
CA LEU A 6 48.25 11.89 34.60
C LEU A 6 47.08 12.87 34.35
N LEU A 7 46.59 13.51 35.42
CA LEU A 7 45.73 14.68 35.31
C LEU A 7 46.58 15.83 34.76
N ILE A 8 46.44 16.10 33.46
CA ILE A 8 46.85 17.38 32.88
C ILE A 8 45.79 18.40 33.36
N PRO A 9 46.14 19.38 34.22
CA PRO A 9 45.14 20.22 34.85
C PRO A 9 44.54 21.18 33.81
N LEU A 10 43.22 21.35 33.90
CA LEU A 10 42.33 22.30 33.20
C LEU A 10 42.80 23.77 33.10
N PHE A 11 43.98 24.10 33.62
CA PHE A 11 44.60 25.42 33.59
C PHE A 11 44.94 25.90 32.17
N CYS A 12 45.24 25.00 31.23
CA CYS A 12 45.58 25.38 29.86
C CYS A 12 44.36 25.78 29.02
N VAL A 13 43.15 25.30 29.36
CA VAL A 13 41.94 25.50 28.53
C VAL A 13 41.41 26.94 28.67
N SER A 14 41.44 27.50 29.89
CA SER A 14 40.90 28.84 30.15
C SER A 14 41.79 29.98 29.62
N LEU A 15 43.11 29.74 29.52
CA LEU A 15 44.06 30.73 28.98
C LEU A 15 43.97 30.81 27.44
N VAL A 16 43.75 29.69 26.74
CA VAL A 16 43.70 29.65 25.28
C VAL A 16 42.40 30.27 24.73
N ALA A 17 41.27 30.09 25.43
CA ALA A 17 39.99 30.71 25.04
C ALA A 17 40.05 32.24 25.03
N SER A 18 40.74 32.84 26.02
CA SER A 18 40.89 34.30 26.11
C SER A 18 41.86 34.90 25.08
N LEU A 19 42.84 34.11 24.60
CA LEU A 19 43.80 34.56 23.57
C LEU A 19 43.27 34.35 22.13
N SER A 20 42.34 33.40 21.91
CA SER A 20 41.76 33.14 20.59
C SER A 20 40.72 34.18 20.15
N ALA A 21 40.01 34.81 21.10
CA ALA A 21 38.96 35.79 20.82
C ALA A 21 39.47 37.14 20.27
N ASN A 22 40.79 37.39 20.23
CA ASN A 22 41.34 38.71 19.88
C ASN A 22 42.32 38.67 18.67
N ARG A 23 41.97 37.92 17.62
CA ARG A 23 42.74 37.80 16.36
C ARG A 23 42.60 39.00 15.41
N THR A 24 42.69 40.24 15.90
CA THR A 24 42.75 41.42 15.01
C THR A 24 43.86 42.37 15.35
N SER A 25 45.09 41.89 15.53
CA SER A 25 46.27 42.75 15.30
C SER A 25 47.52 41.93 15.06
N ALA A 26 48.10 42.08 13.87
CA ALA A 26 49.47 41.70 13.62
C ALA A 26 50.38 42.47 14.58
N ASN A 27 51.25 41.76 15.31
CA ASN A 27 52.21 42.24 16.30
C ASN A 27 51.64 42.50 17.71
N TYR A 28 51.62 41.45 18.54
CA TYR A 28 51.53 41.62 19.99
C TYR A 28 52.72 40.95 20.68
N SER A 29 53.62 41.78 21.24
CA SER A 29 54.72 41.35 22.09
C SER A 29 54.26 41.53 23.53
N ILE A 30 54.06 40.43 24.26
CA ILE A 30 53.47 40.46 25.61
C ILE A 30 54.59 40.69 26.62
N GLY A 31 54.69 41.90 27.15
CA GLY A 31 55.45 42.19 28.36
C GLY A 31 54.67 41.80 29.63
N PRO A 32 55.33 41.66 30.79
CA PRO A 32 54.73 41.16 32.04
C PRO A 32 53.63 42.05 32.66
N GLU A 33 53.32 43.21 32.07
CA GLU A 33 52.40 44.21 32.65
C GLU A 33 50.92 44.01 32.22
N THR A 34 50.62 43.15 31.24
CA THR A 34 49.26 43.00 30.66
C THR A 34 48.36 41.96 31.31
N PHE A 35 48.72 41.43 32.48
CA PHE A 35 47.89 40.45 33.21
C PHE A 35 46.90 41.09 34.19
N ALA A 36 47.08 42.37 34.55
CA ALA A 36 46.25 43.04 35.56
C ALA A 36 44.95 43.66 35.01
N GLY A 37 44.80 43.75 33.68
CA GLY A 37 43.65 44.44 33.04
C GLY A 37 42.47 43.56 32.65
N LEU A 38 42.63 42.22 32.59
CA LEU A 38 41.61 41.32 32.02
C LEU A 38 40.55 40.80 33.01
N VAL A 39 40.47 41.39 34.21
CA VAL A 39 39.50 41.00 35.26
C VAL A 39 38.44 42.10 35.49
N GLY A 40 38.43 43.17 34.68
CA GLY A 40 37.58 44.35 34.89
C GLY A 40 36.14 44.27 34.36
N ASP A 41 35.88 43.60 33.24
CA ASP A 41 34.64 43.84 32.46
C ASP A 41 33.84 42.57 32.13
N ALA A 42 33.66 41.65 33.09
CA ALA A 42 32.78 40.50 32.92
C ALA A 42 31.46 40.64 33.72
N ASN A 43 30.61 41.57 33.30
CA ASN A 43 29.18 41.55 33.64
C ASN A 43 28.40 40.86 32.49
N SER A 44 28.43 39.53 32.46
CA SER A 44 27.38 38.73 31.81
C SER A 44 27.38 37.33 32.41
N SER A 45 26.29 37.06 33.11
CA SER A 45 25.89 35.88 33.86
C SER A 45 25.86 34.56 33.07
N SER A 46 27.02 33.96 32.82
CA SER A 46 27.09 32.62 32.17
C SER A 46 28.23 31.70 32.65
N TYR A 47 28.80 31.89 33.83
CA TYR A 47 29.70 30.88 34.43
C TYR A 47 29.21 30.48 35.81
N ALA A 48 28.59 29.30 35.86
CA ALA A 48 28.19 28.64 37.09
C ALA A 48 29.43 28.27 37.92
N GLN A 49 29.45 28.80 39.13
CA GLN A 49 30.06 28.26 40.36
C GLN A 49 31.24 27.31 40.20
N PHE A 50 32.45 27.84 40.42
CA PHE A 50 33.50 27.08 41.10
C PHE A 50 33.87 27.83 42.38
N SER A 51 33.43 27.29 43.53
CA SER A 51 33.87 27.77 44.85
C SER A 51 35.38 27.60 44.95
N ALA A 52 36.08 28.73 44.99
CA ALA A 52 37.50 28.79 45.26
C ALA A 52 37.80 28.27 46.67
N VAL A 53 38.58 27.21 46.77
CA VAL A 53 39.33 26.88 47.98
C VAL A 53 40.80 26.76 47.55
N GLU A 54 41.66 27.48 48.29
CA GLU A 54 43.11 27.64 48.19
C GLU A 54 43.63 28.77 47.25
N PRO A 55 44.28 29.82 47.79
CA PRO A 55 44.97 30.82 46.99
C PRO A 55 46.27 30.24 46.40
N LEU A 56 46.51 30.52 45.10
CA LEU A 56 47.70 30.12 44.33
C LEU A 56 48.96 30.92 44.72
N SER A 57 49.31 30.98 46.00
CA SER A 57 50.56 31.56 46.50
C SER A 57 51.72 30.56 46.41
N GLY A 58 52.08 30.11 45.20
CA GLY A 58 53.18 29.14 45.03
C GLY A 58 53.72 28.85 43.63
N LEU A 59 53.06 29.26 42.54
CA LEU A 59 53.56 28.98 41.19
C LEU A 59 54.58 30.04 40.73
N SER A 60 55.83 29.86 41.16
CA SER A 60 56.98 30.59 40.64
C SER A 60 57.27 30.15 39.20
N VAL A 61 57.17 31.08 38.26
CA VAL A 61 57.35 30.91 36.79
C VAL A 61 58.80 30.52 36.40
N LYS A 62 59.68 30.21 37.36
CA LYS A 62 61.10 29.93 37.10
C LYS A 62 61.41 28.56 36.50
N ASN A 63 60.45 27.63 36.44
CA ASN A 63 60.68 26.25 35.99
C ASN A 63 59.73 25.79 34.87
N MET A 64 59.20 26.69 34.03
CA MET A 64 58.60 26.24 32.76
C MET A 64 59.73 26.00 31.76
N PRO A 65 59.92 24.77 31.25
CA PRO A 65 60.87 24.51 30.18
C PRO A 65 60.39 25.27 28.93
N ASP A 66 61.22 26.20 28.46
CA ASP A 66 61.17 26.91 27.17
C ASP A 66 59.79 27.03 26.49
N PHE A 67 59.23 28.25 26.48
CA PHE A 67 58.08 28.65 25.63
C PHE A 67 58.27 28.32 24.13
N LYS A 68 59.51 28.07 23.68
CA LYS A 68 59.81 27.58 22.32
C LYS A 68 59.25 26.19 22.03
N ASN A 69 59.10 25.33 23.04
CA ASN A 69 58.48 24.01 22.89
C ASN A 69 56.96 24.07 22.98
N PHE A 70 56.37 25.20 23.40
CA PHE A 70 54.92 25.37 23.45
C PHE A 70 54.32 25.47 22.04
N ALA A 71 54.97 26.18 21.12
CA ALA A 71 54.56 26.23 19.72
C ALA A 71 54.55 24.85 19.04
N GLY A 72 55.49 23.97 19.39
CA GLY A 72 55.51 22.58 18.92
C GLY A 72 54.39 21.72 19.52
N PHE A 73 53.92 22.05 20.72
CA PHE A 73 52.84 21.35 21.41
C PHE A 73 51.45 21.74 20.87
N ILE A 74 51.26 23.02 20.47
CA ILE A 74 50.01 23.50 19.88
C ILE A 74 49.79 22.95 18.45
N GLY A 75 50.85 22.61 17.72
CA GLY A 75 50.76 21.96 16.40
C GLY A 75 50.40 20.47 16.43
N GLN A 76 50.24 19.88 17.62
CA GLN A 76 49.89 18.47 17.84
C GLN A 76 48.49 18.28 18.43
N LEU A 77 47.78 19.36 18.73
CA LEU A 77 46.39 19.28 19.15
C LEU A 77 45.51 19.06 17.92
N PRO A 78 44.49 18.19 18.01
CA PRO A 78 43.50 18.11 16.94
C PRO A 78 42.89 19.50 16.70
N PRO A 79 42.47 19.82 15.46
CA PRO A 79 41.71 21.02 15.18
C PRO A 79 40.55 21.16 16.18
N LEU A 80 40.24 22.39 16.57
CA LEU A 80 39.04 22.66 17.37
C LEU A 80 37.82 22.29 16.53
N ASP A 81 36.93 21.53 17.14
CA ASP A 81 35.69 20.98 16.60
C ASP A 81 34.74 20.99 17.81
N GLN A 82 33.85 21.98 17.86
CA GLN A 82 33.15 22.37 19.08
C GLN A 82 31.89 21.53 19.35
N ASP A 83 31.20 21.07 18.32
CA ASP A 83 30.08 20.14 18.40
C ASP A 83 30.50 18.67 18.19
N GLY A 84 31.71 18.42 17.67
CA GLY A 84 32.30 17.09 17.59
C GLY A 84 31.78 16.28 16.41
N ASP A 85 31.33 16.94 15.35
CA ASP A 85 30.71 16.32 14.18
C ASP A 85 31.73 15.87 13.10
N GLY A 86 33.01 16.23 13.31
CA GLY A 86 34.11 15.92 12.41
C GLY A 86 34.48 17.04 11.44
N LEU A 87 33.79 18.17 11.45
CA LEU A 87 34.09 19.38 10.71
C LEU A 87 34.72 20.44 11.64
N PRO A 88 36.03 20.73 11.55
CA PRO A 88 36.66 21.69 12.44
C PRO A 88 36.10 23.11 12.33
N ASP A 89 36.04 23.86 13.43
CA ASP A 89 35.64 25.28 13.56
C ASP A 89 36.22 26.21 12.48
N SER A 90 37.40 25.87 11.97
CA SER A 90 38.07 26.64 10.91
C SER A 90 37.48 26.42 9.52
N GLN A 91 36.99 25.22 9.25
CA GLN A 91 36.31 24.85 7.99
C GLN A 91 34.85 25.29 8.02
N GLU A 92 34.17 25.13 9.15
CA GLU A 92 32.82 25.64 9.37
C GLU A 92 32.72 27.15 9.12
N ALA A 93 33.70 27.92 9.62
CA ALA A 93 33.77 29.36 9.35
C ALA A 93 33.87 29.73 7.86
N VAL A 94 34.43 28.83 7.04
CA VAL A 94 34.60 29.02 5.59
C VAL A 94 33.34 28.60 4.85
N LEU A 95 32.70 27.51 5.28
CA LEU A 95 31.45 26.99 4.70
C LEU A 95 30.22 27.79 5.14
N GLY A 96 30.30 28.49 6.27
CA GLY A 96 29.22 29.31 6.82
C GLY A 96 28.29 28.56 7.78
N THR A 97 28.69 27.38 8.24
CA THR A 97 27.94 26.54 9.19
C THR A 97 28.07 27.02 10.64
N ASP A 98 27.21 26.51 11.53
CA ASP A 98 27.21 26.86 12.95
C ASP A 98 28.03 25.87 13.78
N LYS A 99 29.21 26.32 14.23
CA LYS A 99 30.18 25.62 15.09
C LYS A 99 29.67 25.00 16.39
N THR A 100 28.44 25.31 16.77
CA THR A 100 27.81 24.77 17.97
C THR A 100 26.76 23.70 17.66
N LEU A 101 26.47 23.47 16.38
CA LEU A 101 25.41 22.63 15.87
C LEU A 101 26.01 21.66 14.86
N ALA A 102 26.08 20.39 15.24
CA ALA A 102 26.61 19.35 14.38
C ALA A 102 25.85 19.22 13.03
N ASP A 103 24.62 19.70 12.94
CA ASP A 103 23.75 19.62 11.76
C ASP A 103 23.10 21.01 11.62
N THR A 104 23.65 21.81 10.71
CA THR A 104 23.30 23.24 10.58
C THR A 104 21.93 23.44 9.91
N ASP A 105 21.54 22.60 8.96
CA ASP A 105 20.28 22.73 8.23
C ASP A 105 19.16 21.80 8.72
N ALA A 106 19.48 20.92 9.67
CA ALA A 106 18.59 20.03 10.39
C ALA A 106 17.94 18.94 9.52
N ASP A 107 18.63 18.45 8.49
CA ASP A 107 18.16 17.36 7.63
C ASP A 107 18.44 15.95 8.19
N GLY A 108 19.37 15.86 9.16
CA GLY A 108 19.77 14.62 9.83
C GLY A 108 21.17 14.11 9.49
N LEU A 109 21.88 14.70 8.53
CA LEU A 109 23.32 14.53 8.34
C LEU A 109 24.08 15.61 9.11
N THR A 110 25.27 15.29 9.60
CA THR A 110 26.12 16.33 10.20
C THR A 110 26.87 17.12 9.11
N ASP A 111 27.25 18.37 9.40
CA ASP A 111 27.99 19.21 8.45
C ASP A 111 29.27 18.50 7.96
N GLY A 112 29.95 17.76 8.85
CA GLY A 112 31.11 16.93 8.53
C GLY A 112 30.79 15.69 7.66
N GLU A 113 29.62 15.07 7.84
CA GLU A 113 29.14 13.98 7.00
C GLU A 113 28.80 14.48 5.60
N GLU A 114 28.11 15.60 5.49
CA GLU A 114 27.75 16.25 4.23
C GLU A 114 28.98 16.66 3.42
N VAL A 115 29.97 17.30 4.05
CA VAL A 115 31.25 17.63 3.40
C VAL A 115 31.95 16.38 2.88
N SER A 116 31.81 15.24 3.57
CA SER A 116 32.38 13.96 3.16
C SER A 116 31.62 13.32 1.99
N LEU A 117 30.30 13.51 1.92
CA LEU A 117 29.43 13.10 0.81
C LEU A 117 29.52 14.06 -0.39
N GLY A 118 30.01 15.27 -0.17
CA GLY A 118 30.12 16.33 -1.18
C GLY A 118 28.84 17.15 -1.35
N THR A 119 27.89 17.02 -0.43
CA THR A 119 26.66 17.81 -0.33
C THR A 119 26.92 19.16 0.34
N ASN A 120 25.88 19.98 0.50
CA ASN A 120 25.96 21.34 1.00
C ASN A 120 25.37 21.47 2.42
N PRO A 121 26.21 21.67 3.47
CA PRO A 121 25.80 21.74 4.87
C PRO A 121 24.82 22.84 5.31
N LEU A 122 24.30 23.60 4.36
CA LEU A 122 23.38 24.71 4.61
C LEU A 122 22.04 24.49 3.92
N VAL A 123 21.89 23.37 3.21
CA VAL A 123 20.73 23.07 2.38
C VAL A 123 20.42 21.59 2.49
N ALA A 124 19.31 21.31 3.17
CA ALA A 124 18.83 19.95 3.41
C ALA A 124 18.65 19.09 2.15
N ASP A 125 18.54 19.69 0.96
CA ASP A 125 18.35 19.05 -0.34
C ASP A 125 19.31 19.72 -1.33
N SER A 126 20.49 19.13 -1.52
CA SER A 126 21.59 19.73 -2.26
C SER A 126 21.34 19.85 -3.76
N ASP A 127 20.53 18.95 -4.34
CA ASP A 127 20.24 18.94 -5.77
C ASP A 127 18.86 19.49 -6.16
N GLY A 128 18.00 19.72 -5.16
CA GLY A 128 16.73 20.43 -5.26
C GLY A 128 15.58 19.59 -5.82
N ASP A 129 15.62 18.27 -5.69
CA ASP A 129 14.60 17.36 -6.23
C ASP A 129 13.43 17.08 -5.28
N GLY A 130 13.54 17.53 -4.02
CA GLY A 130 12.54 17.39 -2.97
C GLY A 130 12.82 16.28 -1.95
N TYR A 131 13.90 15.51 -2.11
CA TYR A 131 14.42 14.59 -1.09
C TYR A 131 15.60 15.23 -0.36
N SER A 132 15.71 14.97 0.95
CA SER A 132 16.86 15.48 1.70
C SER A 132 18.09 14.61 1.47
N ASP A 133 19.26 15.20 1.64
CA ASP A 133 20.54 14.51 1.47
C ASP A 133 20.63 13.29 2.40
N PHE A 134 20.13 13.43 3.64
CA PHE A 134 19.98 12.32 4.59
C PHE A 134 19.09 11.18 4.06
N ALA A 135 17.93 11.52 3.49
CA ALA A 135 16.96 10.53 3.02
C ALA A 135 17.56 9.68 1.88
N GLU A 136 18.30 10.32 0.99
CA GLU A 136 18.99 9.68 -0.11
C GLU A 136 20.18 8.83 0.35
N ALA A 137 20.99 9.35 1.27
CA ALA A 137 22.09 8.60 1.88
C ALA A 137 21.57 7.31 2.55
N GLN A 138 20.44 7.37 3.25
CA GLN A 138 19.79 6.20 3.84
C GLN A 138 19.25 5.22 2.79
N ALA A 139 18.68 5.75 1.70
CA ALA A 139 18.17 4.95 0.58
C ALA A 139 19.28 4.40 -0.34
N SER A 140 20.55 4.75 -0.07
CA SER A 140 21.69 4.43 -0.94
C SER A 140 21.55 5.00 -2.36
N THR A 141 20.89 6.15 -2.47
CA THR A 141 20.80 6.94 -3.69
C THR A 141 21.82 8.08 -3.67
N ASN A 142 21.79 9.01 -4.63
CA ASN A 142 22.86 9.99 -4.81
C ASN A 142 22.33 11.41 -4.60
N PRO A 143 22.66 12.06 -3.47
CA PRO A 143 22.13 13.38 -3.07
C PRO A 143 22.64 14.57 -3.91
N LEU A 144 23.38 14.29 -4.98
CA LEU A 144 23.89 15.28 -5.92
C LEU A 144 23.29 15.11 -7.32
N LEU A 145 22.33 14.20 -7.49
CA LEU A 145 21.70 13.87 -8.76
C LEU A 145 20.18 13.75 -8.61
N ALA A 146 19.48 14.82 -9.01
CA ALA A 146 18.01 14.95 -8.98
C ALA A 146 17.20 13.91 -9.81
N SER A 147 17.87 12.90 -10.38
CA SER A 147 17.28 11.75 -11.06
C SER A 147 17.49 10.43 -10.31
N SER A 148 18.14 10.48 -9.16
CA SER A 148 18.54 9.34 -8.35
C SER A 148 17.76 9.35 -7.03
N ASN A 149 16.47 9.07 -7.10
CA ASN A 149 15.57 9.33 -5.98
C ASN A 149 15.33 8.05 -5.14
N PRO A 150 15.04 8.17 -3.84
CA PRO A 150 14.63 7.04 -3.00
C PRO A 150 13.40 6.34 -3.55
N ASN A 151 13.30 5.03 -3.37
CA ASN A 151 12.13 4.27 -3.82
C ASN A 151 10.86 4.68 -3.05
N GLN A 152 9.79 4.96 -3.79
CA GLN A 152 8.46 5.28 -3.31
C GLN A 152 7.54 4.06 -3.40
N ALA A 153 6.60 3.96 -2.47
CA ALA A 153 5.57 2.93 -2.57
C ALA A 153 4.62 3.22 -3.75
N PRO A 154 3.97 2.19 -4.30
CA PRO A 154 2.93 2.39 -5.31
C PRO A 154 1.84 3.32 -4.79
N SER A 155 1.26 4.14 -5.66
CA SER A 155 0.37 5.25 -5.26
C SER A 155 -1.12 4.95 -5.43
N LEU A 156 -1.47 4.04 -6.33
CA LEU A 156 -2.86 3.72 -6.66
C LEU A 156 -2.99 2.27 -7.14
N ILE A 157 -4.08 1.62 -6.72
CA ILE A 157 -4.59 0.41 -7.35
C ILE A 157 -5.93 0.78 -8.01
N ASP A 158 -6.09 0.46 -9.29
CA ASP A 158 -7.33 0.67 -10.02
C ASP A 158 -7.90 -0.67 -10.52
N LEU A 159 -9.23 -0.74 -10.54
CA LEU A 159 -9.99 -1.88 -11.04
C LEU A 159 -11.02 -1.35 -12.04
N ASN A 160 -10.80 -1.65 -13.33
CA ASN A 160 -11.60 -1.03 -14.39
C ASN A 160 -13.09 -1.43 -14.39
N HIS A 161 -13.42 -2.56 -13.76
CA HIS A 161 -14.78 -3.06 -13.61
C HIS A 161 -14.90 -3.91 -12.34
N SER A 162 -15.97 -3.71 -11.59
CA SER A 162 -16.17 -4.33 -10.27
C SER A 162 -17.56 -4.95 -10.15
N ALA A 163 -18.10 -5.49 -11.24
CA ALA A 163 -19.37 -6.19 -11.24
C ALA A 163 -19.27 -7.51 -12.01
N VAL A 164 -20.10 -8.48 -11.62
CA VAL A 164 -20.21 -9.77 -12.30
C VAL A 164 -21.67 -10.22 -12.28
N LEU A 165 -22.14 -10.86 -13.35
CA LEU A 165 -23.46 -11.50 -13.33
C LEU A 165 -23.42 -12.70 -12.37
N GLU A 166 -24.55 -12.99 -11.74
CA GLU A 166 -24.68 -14.24 -10.98
C GLU A 166 -24.71 -15.47 -11.90
N ASN A 167 -24.67 -16.65 -11.29
CA ASN A 167 -24.74 -17.96 -11.94
C ASN A 167 -23.65 -18.20 -13.01
N GLN A 168 -22.63 -17.35 -13.05
CA GLN A 168 -21.47 -17.53 -13.92
C GLN A 168 -20.53 -18.62 -13.38
N PRO A 169 -19.86 -19.39 -14.25
CA PRO A 169 -18.92 -20.40 -13.80
C PRO A 169 -17.74 -19.78 -13.02
N PRO A 170 -17.01 -20.59 -12.23
CA PRO A 170 -15.73 -20.16 -11.65
C PRO A 170 -14.77 -19.64 -12.74
N GLN A 171 -13.83 -18.78 -12.34
CA GLN A 171 -12.88 -18.09 -13.23
C GLN A 171 -13.48 -16.99 -14.11
N THR A 172 -14.73 -16.61 -13.87
CA THR A 172 -15.36 -15.49 -14.57
C THR A 172 -14.62 -14.19 -14.28
N LEU A 173 -14.35 -13.42 -15.33
CA LEU A 173 -13.67 -12.13 -15.25
C LEU A 173 -14.57 -11.10 -14.55
N VAL A 174 -14.06 -10.50 -13.47
CA VAL A 174 -14.68 -9.34 -12.81
C VAL A 174 -14.15 -8.05 -13.42
N GLY A 175 -12.83 -7.93 -13.55
CA GLY A 175 -12.17 -6.77 -14.13
C GLY A 175 -10.66 -6.93 -14.15
N ARG A 176 -9.99 -5.97 -14.77
CA ARG A 176 -8.53 -5.91 -14.85
C ARG A 176 -8.01 -4.93 -13.80
N LEU A 177 -7.03 -5.39 -13.03
CA LEU A 177 -6.31 -4.56 -12.09
C LEU A 177 -5.16 -3.85 -12.78
N THR A 178 -4.89 -2.65 -12.31
CA THR A 178 -3.66 -1.92 -12.64
C THR A 178 -3.16 -1.24 -11.37
N ALA A 179 -1.87 -1.00 -11.29
CA ALA A 179 -1.28 -0.20 -10.24
C ALA A 179 -0.33 0.84 -10.85
N THR A 180 -0.18 1.98 -10.17
CA THR A 180 0.70 3.07 -10.60
C THR A 180 1.74 3.31 -9.53
N ASP A 181 2.99 3.44 -9.95
CA ASP A 181 4.13 3.68 -9.06
C ASP A 181 4.86 4.98 -9.44
N PRO A 182 5.16 5.87 -8.48
CA PRO A 182 5.88 7.12 -8.74
C PRO A 182 7.24 6.95 -9.42
N ASP A 183 7.94 5.84 -9.15
CA ASP A 183 9.28 5.57 -9.72
C ASP A 183 9.19 4.92 -11.11
N GLY A 184 7.97 4.73 -11.60
CA GLY A 184 7.62 4.10 -12.86
C GLY A 184 6.98 2.73 -12.67
N ASN A 185 6.13 2.33 -13.62
CA ASN A 185 5.35 1.10 -13.54
C ASN A 185 6.19 -0.16 -13.84
N GLY A 186 7.31 -0.36 -13.13
CA GLY A 186 8.11 -1.59 -13.15
C GLY A 186 7.31 -2.82 -12.70
N SER A 187 7.99 -3.92 -12.38
CA SER A 187 7.34 -5.19 -11.99
C SER A 187 6.59 -5.07 -10.66
N LEU A 188 5.36 -4.53 -10.69
CA LEU A 188 4.44 -4.49 -9.58
C LEU A 188 3.78 -5.86 -9.40
N SER A 189 3.67 -6.31 -8.16
CA SER A 189 2.95 -7.53 -7.80
C SER A 189 1.63 -7.20 -7.12
N LEU A 190 0.54 -7.71 -7.70
CA LEU A 190 -0.82 -7.56 -7.17
C LEU A 190 -1.25 -8.85 -6.45
N SER A 191 -1.80 -8.70 -5.25
CA SER A 191 -2.25 -9.83 -4.44
C SER A 191 -3.51 -9.51 -3.65
N LEU A 192 -4.33 -10.52 -3.38
CA LEU A 192 -5.47 -10.42 -2.47
C LEU A 192 -4.96 -10.53 -1.03
N VAL A 193 -5.35 -9.58 -0.18
CA VAL A 193 -5.10 -9.69 1.26
C VAL A 193 -6.09 -10.69 1.83
N SER A 194 -5.59 -11.74 2.49
CA SER A 194 -6.39 -12.86 3.02
C SER A 194 -7.31 -12.46 4.18
N MET A 195 -8.38 -11.74 3.87
CA MET A 195 -9.39 -11.25 4.80
C MET A 195 -10.77 -11.21 4.14
N GLY A 196 -11.82 -11.33 4.95
CA GLY A 196 -13.20 -11.21 4.47
C GLY A 196 -13.52 -12.17 3.33
N ASP A 197 -13.94 -11.61 2.20
CA ASP A 197 -14.38 -12.36 1.02
C ASP A 197 -13.23 -12.73 0.05
N ALA A 198 -11.96 -12.46 0.41
CA ALA A 198 -10.81 -12.65 -0.48
C ALA A 198 -10.68 -14.08 -1.04
N SER A 199 -11.06 -15.10 -0.28
CA SER A 199 -11.01 -16.51 -0.73
C SER A 199 -12.01 -16.85 -1.84
N LEU A 200 -12.99 -15.97 -2.10
CA LEU A 200 -13.98 -16.11 -3.16
C LEU A 200 -13.50 -15.55 -4.50
N PHE A 201 -12.30 -14.97 -4.54
CA PHE A 201 -11.71 -14.35 -5.71
C PHE A 201 -10.27 -14.80 -5.90
N LEU A 202 -9.76 -14.58 -7.11
CA LEU A 202 -8.41 -14.93 -7.53
C LEU A 202 -7.88 -13.81 -8.43
N ILE A 203 -6.57 -13.58 -8.41
CA ILE A 203 -5.88 -12.73 -9.39
C ILE A 203 -5.09 -13.66 -10.30
N ASP A 204 -5.32 -13.60 -11.61
CA ASP A 204 -4.58 -14.40 -12.58
C ASP A 204 -3.21 -13.79 -12.95
N GLU A 205 -2.42 -14.51 -13.74
CA GLU A 205 -1.08 -14.07 -14.18
C GLU A 205 -1.10 -12.82 -15.08
N GLN A 206 -2.28 -12.35 -15.51
CA GLN A 206 -2.46 -11.16 -16.34
C GLN A 206 -3.11 -10.01 -15.56
N ASP A 207 -3.06 -10.06 -14.22
CA ASP A 207 -3.63 -9.10 -13.29
C ASP A 207 -5.15 -8.94 -13.43
N ASN A 208 -5.86 -9.98 -13.87
CA ASN A 208 -7.32 -9.97 -13.87
C ASN A 208 -7.87 -10.54 -12.56
N LEU A 209 -8.80 -9.81 -11.98
CA LEU A 209 -9.61 -10.30 -10.88
C LEU A 209 -10.70 -11.24 -11.42
N ARG A 210 -10.75 -12.45 -10.89
CA ARG A 210 -11.69 -13.51 -11.29
C ARG A 210 -12.41 -14.10 -10.09
N THR A 211 -13.60 -14.66 -10.34
CA THR A 211 -14.35 -15.41 -9.33
C THR A 211 -13.72 -16.77 -9.05
N ALA A 212 -13.66 -17.21 -7.79
CA ALA A 212 -13.22 -18.55 -7.43
C ALA A 212 -14.34 -19.59 -7.49
N ARG A 213 -15.60 -19.13 -7.48
CA ARG A 213 -16.81 -19.95 -7.55
C ARG A 213 -17.93 -19.21 -8.31
N ALA A 214 -19.04 -19.90 -8.54
CA ALA A 214 -20.28 -19.25 -8.94
C ALA A 214 -20.88 -18.45 -7.78
N PHE A 215 -21.49 -17.32 -8.08
CA PHE A 215 -22.21 -16.48 -7.11
C PHE A 215 -23.71 -16.52 -7.38
N ASP A 216 -24.46 -16.29 -6.33
CA ASP A 216 -25.92 -16.23 -6.26
C ASP A 216 -26.26 -14.87 -5.63
N TYR A 217 -27.08 -14.07 -6.33
CA TYR A 217 -27.42 -12.72 -5.91
C TYR A 217 -28.22 -12.71 -4.60
N GLU A 218 -29.15 -13.64 -4.44
CA GLU A 218 -29.98 -13.84 -3.25
C GLU A 218 -29.15 -14.28 -2.04
N GLU A 219 -28.04 -15.01 -2.25
CA GLU A 219 -27.08 -15.33 -1.18
C GLU A 219 -26.36 -14.06 -0.71
N LYS A 220 -25.72 -13.34 -1.64
CA LYS A 220 -24.94 -12.14 -1.33
C LYS A 220 -24.64 -11.30 -2.58
N ALA A 221 -25.25 -10.12 -2.64
CA ALA A 221 -25.11 -9.20 -3.77
C ALA A 221 -23.82 -8.35 -3.81
N GLN A 222 -23.03 -8.28 -2.72
CA GLN A 222 -21.81 -7.45 -2.66
C GLN A 222 -20.72 -8.10 -1.83
N PHE A 223 -19.49 -8.07 -2.34
CA PHE A 223 -18.29 -8.59 -1.68
C PHE A 223 -17.28 -7.48 -1.43
N ALA A 224 -16.62 -7.50 -0.27
CA ALA A 224 -15.57 -6.55 0.07
C ALA A 224 -14.21 -7.22 -0.04
N LEU A 225 -13.31 -6.59 -0.81
CA LEU A 225 -11.97 -7.09 -1.07
C LEU A 225 -10.94 -6.04 -0.67
N ARG A 226 -9.77 -6.51 -0.21
CA ARG A 226 -8.60 -5.67 -0.05
C ARG A 226 -7.48 -6.22 -0.92
N ILE A 227 -6.94 -5.37 -1.79
CA ILE A 227 -5.88 -5.74 -2.73
C ILE A 227 -4.61 -5.00 -2.32
N ARG A 228 -3.48 -5.69 -2.35
CA ARG A 228 -2.15 -5.15 -2.10
C ARG A 228 -1.38 -5.07 -3.42
N ALA A 229 -0.78 -3.91 -3.69
CA ALA A 229 0.24 -3.74 -4.72
C ALA A 229 1.60 -3.58 -4.02
N THR A 230 2.61 -4.32 -4.48
CA THR A 230 3.97 -4.28 -3.95
C THR A 230 4.94 -4.03 -5.09
N ASP A 231 5.88 -3.11 -4.91
CA ASP A 231 6.96 -2.87 -5.87
C ASP A 231 8.09 -3.91 -5.76
N ASN A 232 9.13 -3.74 -6.56
CA ASN A 232 10.29 -4.61 -6.59
C ASN A 232 11.26 -4.38 -5.41
N HIS A 233 11.06 -3.32 -4.63
CA HIS A 233 11.83 -2.99 -3.42
C HIS A 233 11.09 -3.37 -2.13
N GLY A 234 9.87 -3.91 -2.25
CA GLY A 234 9.04 -4.39 -1.15
C GLY A 234 8.11 -3.34 -0.53
N ALA A 235 8.12 -2.10 -1.01
CA ALA A 235 7.15 -1.11 -0.54
C ALA A 235 5.78 -1.41 -1.15
N SER A 236 4.71 -1.14 -0.38
CA SER A 236 3.38 -1.57 -0.75
C SER A 236 2.28 -0.65 -0.26
N ILE A 237 1.15 -0.71 -0.96
CA ILE A 237 -0.12 -0.14 -0.52
C ILE A 237 -1.22 -1.19 -0.53
N GLU A 238 -2.26 -0.93 0.25
CA GLU A 238 -3.47 -1.73 0.26
C GLU A 238 -4.68 -0.83 -0.02
N GLN A 239 -5.61 -1.30 -0.83
CA GLN A 239 -6.83 -0.57 -1.16
C GLN A 239 -8.05 -1.47 -1.09
N ASP A 240 -9.14 -0.92 -0.57
CA ASP A 240 -10.43 -1.60 -0.45
C ASP A 240 -11.25 -1.43 -1.75
N PHE A 241 -11.85 -2.52 -2.19
CA PHE A 241 -12.72 -2.61 -3.36
C PHE A 241 -14.04 -3.30 -2.99
N SER A 242 -15.10 -2.98 -3.72
CA SER A 242 -16.38 -3.67 -3.62
C SER A 242 -16.75 -4.27 -4.97
N VAL A 243 -17.05 -5.56 -4.99
CA VAL A 243 -17.53 -6.27 -6.18
C VAL A 243 -19.02 -6.53 -6.03
N SER A 244 -19.82 -6.06 -6.98
CA SER A 244 -21.27 -6.30 -7.00
C SER A 244 -21.62 -7.50 -7.87
N VAL A 245 -22.51 -8.35 -7.37
CA VAL A 245 -23.21 -9.35 -8.18
C VAL A 245 -24.44 -8.70 -8.79
N LEU A 246 -24.67 -8.96 -10.07
CA LEU A 246 -25.84 -8.47 -10.80
C LEU A 246 -26.89 -9.58 -10.90
N ASP A 247 -28.10 -9.25 -10.46
CA ASP A 247 -29.30 -10.09 -10.47
C ASP A 247 -29.74 -10.44 -11.91
N LEU A 248 -29.95 -11.73 -12.14
CA LEU A 248 -30.57 -12.31 -13.33
C LEU A 248 -31.94 -12.90 -12.97
N PRO A 249 -33.01 -12.59 -13.73
CA PRO A 249 -34.34 -13.09 -13.43
C PRO A 249 -34.42 -14.62 -13.31
N GLU A 250 -34.67 -15.11 -12.10
CA GLU A 250 -34.85 -16.54 -11.86
C GLU A 250 -36.32 -16.98 -12.01
N PRO A 251 -36.59 -18.13 -12.64
CA PRO A 251 -37.94 -18.68 -12.66
C PRO A 251 -38.33 -19.14 -11.24
N THR A 252 -39.37 -18.54 -10.67
CA THR A 252 -39.92 -18.94 -9.36
C THR A 252 -40.30 -20.43 -9.37
N THR A 253 -39.67 -21.24 -8.52
CA THR A 253 -40.07 -22.64 -8.32
C THR A 253 -41.34 -22.69 -7.47
N TYR A 254 -42.47 -22.99 -8.11
CA TYR A 254 -43.71 -23.31 -7.39
C TYR A 254 -43.62 -24.75 -6.87
N PRO A 255 -43.76 -25.00 -5.55
CA PRO A 255 -43.84 -26.35 -5.03
C PRO A 255 -45.23 -26.93 -5.36
N PHE A 256 -45.32 -27.75 -6.41
CA PHE A 256 -46.53 -28.56 -6.66
C PHE A 256 -46.47 -29.83 -5.82
N ASP A 257 -47.36 -29.92 -4.83
CA ASP A 257 -47.61 -31.13 -4.03
C ASP A 257 -48.32 -32.18 -4.91
N HIS A 258 -47.57 -33.21 -5.31
CA HIS A 258 -47.96 -34.20 -6.30
C HIS A 258 -48.68 -35.41 -5.68
N ASN A 259 -49.64 -35.19 -4.76
CA ASN A 259 -50.25 -36.32 -4.05
C ASN A 259 -51.74 -36.20 -3.71
N GLN A 260 -52.57 -35.84 -4.68
CA GLN A 260 -53.99 -36.24 -4.66
C GLN A 260 -54.40 -36.85 -6.01
N SER A 261 -54.35 -38.18 -6.06
CA SER A 261 -54.95 -38.98 -7.13
C SER A 261 -56.43 -39.21 -6.82
N ASP A 262 -57.30 -38.34 -7.34
CA ASP A 262 -58.73 -38.61 -7.47
C ASP A 262 -59.00 -39.19 -8.88
N PRO A 263 -59.49 -40.44 -9.00
CA PRO A 263 -59.76 -41.07 -10.29
C PRO A 263 -61.02 -40.55 -11.01
N SER A 264 -61.68 -39.49 -10.52
CA SER A 264 -62.88 -38.89 -11.14
C SER A 264 -62.67 -37.53 -11.82
N VAL A 265 -61.45 -36.97 -11.80
CA VAL A 265 -61.14 -35.71 -12.48
C VAL A 265 -60.55 -35.95 -13.86
N ASN A 266 -61.19 -35.40 -14.90
CA ASN A 266 -60.61 -35.22 -16.23
C ASN A 266 -59.14 -34.80 -16.09
N PHE A 267 -58.24 -35.67 -16.55
CA PHE A 267 -56.80 -35.61 -16.33
C PHE A 267 -56.23 -34.31 -16.93
N TRP A 268 -56.24 -33.27 -16.12
CA TRP A 268 -55.60 -32.00 -16.42
C TRP A 268 -54.38 -31.94 -15.51
N PRO A 269 -53.19 -31.71 -16.06
CA PRO A 269 -52.06 -31.46 -15.21
C PRO A 269 -52.31 -30.19 -14.41
N ASP A 270 -52.14 -30.30 -13.10
CA ASP A 270 -52.30 -29.18 -12.19
C ASP A 270 -51.31 -28.07 -12.55
N GLY A 271 -51.82 -26.87 -12.78
CA GLY A 271 -51.07 -25.71 -13.30
C GLY A 271 -51.43 -25.27 -14.72
N VAL A 272 -52.12 -26.11 -15.52
CA VAL A 272 -52.65 -25.68 -16.82
C VAL A 272 -54.02 -25.02 -16.63
N VAL A 273 -54.09 -23.71 -16.85
CA VAL A 273 -55.36 -22.97 -16.76
C VAL A 273 -56.31 -23.39 -17.89
N ARG A 274 -57.51 -23.87 -17.53
CA ARG A 274 -58.56 -24.25 -18.47
C ARG A 274 -59.18 -23.03 -19.14
N ASN A 275 -59.69 -23.19 -20.36
CA ASN A 275 -60.40 -22.16 -21.11
C ASN A 275 -59.62 -20.85 -21.32
N VAL A 276 -58.28 -20.90 -21.30
CA VAL A 276 -57.42 -19.75 -21.65
C VAL A 276 -56.97 -19.88 -23.10
N THR A 277 -56.88 -18.76 -23.80
CA THR A 277 -56.31 -18.70 -25.15
C THR A 277 -54.87 -19.22 -25.14
N LEU A 278 -54.51 -20.01 -26.13
CA LEU A 278 -53.14 -20.49 -26.28
C LEU A 278 -52.17 -19.31 -26.45
N ASN A 279 -51.06 -19.36 -25.71
CA ASN A 279 -49.92 -18.47 -25.84
C ASN A 279 -48.63 -19.30 -25.76
N THR A 280 -47.50 -18.70 -26.10
CA THR A 280 -46.23 -19.44 -26.15
C THR A 280 -45.87 -20.10 -24.82
N GLN A 281 -46.21 -19.49 -23.68
CA GLN A 281 -45.89 -20.04 -22.36
C GLN A 281 -46.78 -21.24 -22.01
N ASN A 282 -48.10 -21.15 -22.20
CA ASN A 282 -49.00 -22.24 -21.84
C ASN A 282 -48.87 -23.45 -22.79
N VAL A 283 -48.53 -23.26 -24.07
CA VAL A 283 -48.24 -24.35 -25.01
C VAL A 283 -46.99 -25.12 -24.57
N ARG A 284 -45.92 -24.42 -24.18
CA ARG A 284 -44.69 -25.05 -23.65
C ARG A 284 -44.99 -25.90 -22.41
N GLN A 285 -45.74 -25.34 -21.46
CA GLN A 285 -46.12 -26.04 -20.24
C GLN A 285 -46.93 -27.31 -20.52
N ILE A 286 -47.94 -27.24 -21.40
CA ILE A 286 -48.76 -28.41 -21.75
C ILE A 286 -47.92 -29.53 -22.38
N PHE A 287 -47.04 -29.19 -23.34
CA PHE A 287 -46.17 -30.16 -24.00
C PHE A 287 -45.17 -30.81 -23.04
N LEU A 288 -44.54 -30.01 -22.19
CA LEU A 288 -43.59 -30.52 -21.19
C LEU A 288 -44.26 -31.49 -20.22
N VAL A 289 -45.48 -31.19 -19.78
CA VAL A 289 -46.16 -32.05 -18.80
C VAL A 289 -46.76 -33.30 -19.45
N MET A 290 -47.33 -33.18 -20.65
CA MET A 290 -48.00 -34.32 -21.32
C MET A 290 -47.06 -35.22 -22.09
N LEU A 291 -46.06 -34.63 -22.75
CA LEU A 291 -45.16 -35.33 -23.66
C LEU A 291 -43.71 -35.32 -23.18
N GLY A 292 -43.38 -34.65 -22.07
CA GLY A 292 -42.03 -34.57 -21.53
C GLY A 292 -41.00 -34.01 -22.51
N ARG A 293 -41.44 -33.18 -23.46
CA ARG A 293 -40.61 -32.54 -24.47
C ARG A 293 -41.06 -31.12 -24.73
N GLU A 294 -40.13 -30.27 -25.16
CA GLU A 294 -40.50 -28.95 -25.67
C GLU A 294 -41.08 -29.06 -27.11
N PRO A 295 -42.11 -28.26 -27.44
CA PRO A 295 -42.60 -28.11 -28.80
C PRO A 295 -41.57 -27.33 -29.65
N ASP A 296 -41.47 -27.66 -30.93
CA ASP A 296 -40.62 -26.90 -31.85
C ASP A 296 -41.15 -25.47 -32.07
N ALA A 297 -40.29 -24.59 -32.59
CA ALA A 297 -40.62 -23.18 -32.82
C ALA A 297 -41.82 -22.98 -33.76
N SER A 298 -42.04 -23.90 -34.72
CA SER A 298 -43.14 -23.83 -35.67
C SER A 298 -44.47 -24.21 -35.01
N ALA A 299 -44.46 -25.25 -34.17
CA ALA A 299 -45.59 -25.69 -33.38
C ALA A 299 -46.00 -24.64 -32.36
N LEU A 300 -45.02 -23.99 -31.70
CA LEU A 300 -45.29 -22.88 -30.79
C LEU A 300 -45.97 -21.71 -31.48
N LEU A 301 -45.47 -21.32 -32.65
CA LEU A 301 -46.04 -20.22 -33.42
C LEU A 301 -47.45 -20.56 -33.90
N TYR A 302 -47.64 -21.76 -34.48
CA TYR A 302 -48.93 -22.21 -34.98
C TYR A 302 -49.98 -22.29 -33.86
N LEU A 303 -49.64 -22.93 -32.73
CA LEU A 303 -50.59 -23.15 -31.64
C LEU A 303 -50.92 -21.87 -30.88
N SER A 304 -49.93 -21.02 -30.62
CA SER A 304 -50.16 -19.72 -29.95
C SER A 304 -50.98 -18.74 -30.80
N GLN A 305 -50.92 -18.84 -32.14
CA GLN A 305 -51.69 -17.99 -33.05
C GLN A 305 -53.04 -18.57 -33.46
N SER A 306 -53.32 -19.84 -33.12
CA SER A 306 -54.53 -20.54 -33.54
C SER A 306 -55.84 -19.95 -32.97
N GLY A 307 -55.75 -19.13 -31.91
CA GLY A 307 -56.92 -18.61 -31.20
C GLY A 307 -57.70 -19.67 -30.42
N ASN A 308 -57.22 -20.92 -30.42
CA ASN A 308 -57.82 -22.02 -29.67
C ASN A 308 -57.56 -21.90 -28.17
N SER A 309 -58.26 -22.73 -27.39
CA SER A 309 -58.08 -22.81 -25.95
C SER A 309 -57.11 -23.92 -25.56
N THR A 310 -56.64 -23.87 -24.32
CA THR A 310 -55.91 -24.96 -23.68
C THR A 310 -56.65 -26.31 -23.77
N ASN A 311 -57.98 -26.33 -23.68
CA ASN A 311 -58.75 -27.58 -23.74
C ASN A 311 -58.66 -28.24 -25.13
N PHE A 312 -58.78 -27.43 -26.18
CA PHE A 312 -58.67 -27.93 -27.54
C PHE A 312 -57.30 -28.59 -27.79
N LEU A 313 -56.23 -27.99 -27.26
CA LEU A 313 -54.88 -28.54 -27.40
C LEU A 313 -54.73 -29.87 -26.65
N VAL A 314 -55.24 -29.94 -25.43
CA VAL A 314 -55.21 -31.17 -24.61
C VAL A 314 -55.99 -32.29 -25.29
N ASP A 315 -57.21 -32.02 -25.74
CA ASP A 315 -58.05 -33.01 -26.42
C ASP A 315 -57.38 -33.53 -27.72
N ALA A 316 -56.69 -32.64 -28.45
CA ALA A 316 -55.96 -33.03 -29.65
C ALA A 316 -54.71 -33.89 -29.35
N MET A 317 -54.08 -33.70 -28.20
CA MET A 317 -52.88 -34.44 -27.78
C MET A 317 -53.20 -35.75 -27.07
N GLU A 318 -54.33 -35.85 -26.39
CA GLU A 318 -54.82 -37.05 -25.71
C GLU A 318 -54.89 -38.24 -26.68
N ASP A 319 -55.23 -37.96 -27.94
CA ASP A 319 -55.32 -38.98 -28.97
C ASP A 319 -54.00 -39.38 -29.61
N SER A 320 -52.91 -38.67 -29.33
CA SER A 320 -51.60 -38.98 -29.90
C SER A 320 -51.05 -40.30 -29.40
N ASP A 321 -50.41 -41.07 -30.29
CA ASP A 321 -49.77 -42.34 -29.96
C ASP A 321 -48.67 -42.16 -28.90
N GLU A 322 -48.00 -41.00 -28.92
CA GLU A 322 -46.95 -40.62 -27.97
C GLU A 322 -47.50 -40.42 -26.55
N PHE A 323 -48.62 -39.67 -26.42
CA PHE A 323 -49.30 -39.50 -25.13
C PHE A 323 -49.81 -40.84 -24.59
N LYS A 324 -50.47 -41.63 -25.44
CA LYS A 324 -50.98 -42.97 -25.09
C LYS A 324 -49.86 -43.90 -24.62
N ALA A 325 -48.70 -43.87 -25.28
CA ALA A 325 -47.52 -44.65 -24.90
C ALA A 325 -46.92 -44.22 -23.55
N ARG A 326 -46.85 -42.91 -23.27
CA ARG A 326 -46.35 -42.41 -21.97
C ARG A 326 -47.31 -42.71 -20.83
N LEU A 327 -48.62 -42.57 -21.08
CA LEU A 327 -49.68 -42.93 -20.15
C LEU A 327 -49.62 -44.42 -19.79
N ALA A 328 -49.47 -45.30 -20.79
CA ALA A 328 -49.36 -46.75 -20.56
C ALA A 328 -48.12 -47.15 -19.75
N ASN A 329 -47.05 -46.35 -19.80
CA ASN A 329 -45.79 -46.62 -19.10
C ASN A 329 -45.63 -45.87 -17.76
N GLY A 330 -46.61 -45.03 -17.38
CA GLY A 330 -46.56 -44.25 -16.14
C GLY A 330 -45.43 -43.20 -16.08
N VAL A 331 -44.90 -42.78 -17.23
CA VAL A 331 -43.72 -41.90 -17.31
C VAL A 331 -44.14 -40.43 -17.48
N PHE A 332 -44.59 -39.83 -16.38
CA PHE A 332 -44.81 -38.38 -16.26
C PHE A 332 -43.75 -37.68 -15.39
N GLY A 333 -42.58 -38.31 -15.24
CA GLY A 333 -41.46 -37.77 -14.48
C GLY A 333 -40.80 -36.59 -15.16
N SER A 334 -40.14 -35.76 -14.34
CA SER A 334 -39.42 -34.53 -14.69
C SER A 334 -38.61 -34.65 -15.97
N PRO A 335 -38.54 -33.55 -16.77
CA PRO A 335 -37.89 -33.58 -18.07
C PRO A 335 -36.43 -34.04 -17.95
N PRO A 336 -35.89 -34.80 -18.92
CA PRO A 336 -34.46 -34.98 -19.01
C PRO A 336 -33.81 -33.60 -19.18
N SER A 337 -32.75 -33.35 -18.41
CA SER A 337 -31.88 -32.19 -18.61
C SER A 337 -31.47 -32.15 -20.08
N VAL A 338 -31.83 -31.08 -20.79
CA VAL A 338 -31.40 -30.87 -22.17
C VAL A 338 -29.91 -30.58 -22.13
N THR A 339 -29.09 -31.61 -22.34
CA THR A 339 -27.76 -31.40 -22.91
C THR A 339 -27.97 -31.14 -24.39
N ASP A 340 -27.72 -29.91 -24.81
CA ASP A 340 -27.69 -29.51 -26.21
C ASP A 340 -26.60 -30.31 -26.96
N PRO A 341 -26.92 -31.12 -27.98
CA PRO A 341 -25.94 -31.78 -28.82
C PRO A 341 -25.69 -30.95 -30.07
N GLU A 342 -25.19 -29.72 -29.89
CA GLU A 342 -24.41 -29.02 -30.92
C GLU A 342 -23.07 -28.58 -30.33
N ASP A 343 -22.22 -29.57 -30.01
CA ASP A 343 -20.78 -29.40 -30.15
C ASP A 343 -20.17 -30.71 -30.68
N ASN A 344 -19.77 -30.65 -31.96
CA ASN A 344 -19.02 -31.60 -32.81
C ASN A 344 -18.77 -33.05 -32.34
#